data_AF-A0A8J1VLX5-F1
#
_entry.id   AF-A0A8J1VLX5-F1
#
_cell.length_a   1.000
_cell.length_b   1.000
_cell.length_c   1.000
_cell.angle_alpha   90.00
_cell.angle_beta   90.00
_cell.angle_gamma   90.00
#
_symmetry.space_group_name_H-M   'P 1'
#
loop_
_entity.id
_entity.type
_entity.pdbx_description
1 polymer ?
#
loop_
_entity_poly.entity_id
_entity_poly.type
_entity_poly.pdbx_seq_one_letter_code
_entity_poly.pdbx_strand_id
1 'polypeptide(L)'
;MGHVPHTALLIVPQGQLISSASTYGYNSSDQLISEVDEEARWLAGPERVRLLLGLASQWEEDESAHIECELGRLFLCPIPLLQLETPPSIAAVPSVRPHDIQAFVLVLNGTSKTPWTDFTAKADSFKQQWCQ
;
A
#
# COMPACT_ATOMS: atom_id res chain seq x y z
N MET A 1 17.33 16.46 -0.06
CA MET A 1 16.31 15.67 0.67
C MET A 1 16.16 14.35 -0.07
N GLY A 2 16.22 13.21 0.63
CA GLY A 2 16.17 11.90 -0.03
C GLY A 2 14.81 11.66 -0.70
N HIS A 3 14.83 11.06 -1.89
CA HIS A 3 13.61 10.61 -2.56
C HIS A 3 13.14 9.33 -1.86
N VAL A 4 12.23 9.46 -0.90
CA VAL A 4 11.64 8.34 -0.16
C VAL A 4 10.21 8.07 -0.62
N PRO A 5 9.65 6.86 -0.40
CA PRO A 5 8.24 6.60 -0.67
C PRO A 5 7.37 7.59 0.10
N HIS A 6 6.45 8.26 -0.60
CA HIS A 6 5.62 9.33 -0.06
C HIS A 6 4.18 8.88 0.23
N THR A 7 3.76 7.74 -0.31
CA THR A 7 2.43 7.17 -0.09
C THR A 7 2.57 5.68 0.21
N ALA A 8 1.80 5.20 1.19
CA ALA A 8 1.70 3.80 1.56
C ALA A 8 0.22 3.40 1.67
N LEU A 9 -0.15 2.27 1.07
CA LEU A 9 -1.48 1.66 1.19
C LEU A 9 -1.32 0.24 1.72
N LEU A 10 -2.20 -0.16 2.62
CA LEU A 10 -2.41 -1.55 3.00
C LEU A 10 -3.76 -1.98 2.45
N ILE A 11 -3.77 -3.00 1.61
CA ILE A 11 -4.96 -3.44 0.87
C ILE A 11 -5.16 -4.95 1.01
N VAL A 12 -6.37 -5.42 0.79
CA VAL A 12 -6.61 -6.84 0.49
C VAL A 12 -6.29 -7.10 -0.99
N PRO A 13 -5.95 -8.34 -1.39
CA PRO A 13 -5.67 -8.69 -2.78
C PRO A 13 -6.78 -8.30 -3.76
N GLN A 14 -8.04 -8.29 -3.31
CA GLN A 14 -9.19 -7.87 -4.10
C GLN A 14 -9.29 -6.35 -4.35
N GLY A 15 -8.29 -5.56 -3.93
CA GLY A 15 -8.24 -4.11 -4.16
C GLY A 15 -9.01 -3.27 -3.15
N GLN A 16 -9.52 -3.84 -2.07
CA GLN A 16 -10.16 -3.08 -0.99
C GLN A 16 -9.09 -2.49 -0.04
N LEU A 17 -9.19 -1.19 0.20
CA LEU A 17 -8.31 -0.44 1.10
C LEU A 17 -8.59 -0.78 2.57
N ILE A 18 -7.55 -1.15 3.32
CA ILE A 18 -7.58 -1.30 4.78
C ILE A 18 -7.09 -0.02 5.46
N SER A 19 -5.97 0.51 5.01
CA SER A 19 -5.34 1.71 5.59
C SER A 19 -4.49 2.44 4.56
N SER A 20 -4.35 3.75 4.71
CA SER A 20 -3.49 4.59 3.87
C SER A 20 -2.74 5.61 4.70
N ALA A 21 -1.52 5.94 4.26
CA ALA A 21 -0.70 7.01 4.79
C ALA A 21 -0.03 7.76 3.64
N SER A 22 0.06 9.09 3.77
CA SER A 22 0.67 9.95 2.75
C SER A 22 1.34 11.14 3.41
N THR A 23 2.50 11.56 2.89
CA THR A 23 3.19 12.79 3.32
C THR A 23 2.54 14.05 2.74
N TYR A 24 1.76 13.92 1.66
CA TYR A 24 0.92 14.98 1.14
C TYR A 24 -0.37 15.03 1.97
N GLY A 25 -0.34 15.82 3.04
CA GLY A 25 -1.49 16.00 3.94
C GLY A 25 -2.68 16.63 3.21
N TYR A 26 -3.88 16.07 3.42
CA TYR A 26 -5.14 16.73 3.09
C TYR A 26 -5.41 17.79 4.16
N ASN A 27 -4.71 18.92 4.11
CA ASN A 27 -5.03 20.05 4.97
C ASN A 27 -6.24 20.79 4.37
N SER A 28 -7.43 20.62 4.95
CA SER A 28 -8.60 21.49 4.72
C SER A 28 -8.39 22.91 5.29
N SER A 29 -7.16 23.42 5.29
CA SER A 29 -6.83 24.76 5.79
C SER A 29 -5.58 25.22 5.08
N ASP A 30 -5.70 26.33 4.34
CA ASP A 30 -4.61 27.12 3.78
C ASP A 30 -3.34 27.08 4.65
N GLN A 31 -2.23 26.62 4.09
CA GLN A 31 -0.94 27.30 4.20
C GLN A 31 0.19 26.59 3.43
N LEU A 32 0.84 27.40 2.59
CA LEU A 32 2.23 27.29 2.13
C LEU A 32 2.59 26.02 1.38
N ILE A 33 2.25 26.09 0.10
CA ILE A 33 2.85 25.37 -1.00
C ILE A 33 4.39 25.58 -0.93
N SER A 34 5.09 24.69 -0.22
CA SER A 34 6.54 24.55 -0.34
C SER A 34 6.86 24.07 -1.76
N GLU A 35 7.95 24.55 -2.33
CA GLU A 35 8.49 24.27 -3.67
C GLU A 35 8.94 22.80 -3.81
N VAL A 36 8.01 21.87 -3.60
CA VAL A 36 8.25 20.44 -3.74
C VAL A 36 7.65 20.01 -5.08
N ASP A 37 8.54 19.87 -6.05
CA ASP A 37 8.42 19.13 -7.32
C ASP A 37 7.05 19.24 -8.02
N GLU A 38 6.96 20.07 -9.07
CA GLU A 38 5.77 20.17 -9.94
C GLU A 38 5.34 18.81 -10.52
N GLU A 39 6.24 17.82 -10.58
CA GLU A 39 5.94 16.44 -10.97
C GLU A 39 5.01 15.70 -9.97
N ALA A 40 4.97 16.10 -8.70
CA ALA A 40 4.16 15.43 -7.67
C ALA A 40 2.68 15.86 -7.65
N ARG A 41 2.31 16.88 -8.43
CA ARG A 41 1.00 17.58 -8.32
C ARG A 41 -0.15 17.01 -9.15
N TRP A 42 0.05 16.03 -10.01
CA TRP A 42 -0.96 15.76 -11.05
C TRP A 42 -2.22 15.02 -10.56
N LEU A 43 -2.23 14.44 -9.35
CA LEU A 43 -3.42 13.79 -8.79
C LEU A 43 -3.60 14.12 -7.30
N ALA A 44 -4.71 14.77 -6.97
CA ALA A 44 -5.11 15.05 -5.60
C ALA A 44 -5.44 13.74 -4.85
N GLY A 45 -5.41 13.81 -3.51
CA GLY A 45 -5.35 12.66 -2.60
C GLY A 45 -6.30 11.50 -2.95
N PRO A 46 -7.63 11.71 -3.07
CA PRO A 46 -8.58 10.64 -3.34
C PRO A 46 -8.46 10.00 -4.72
N GLU A 47 -8.15 10.76 -5.77
CA GLU A 47 -7.95 10.25 -7.14
C GLU A 47 -6.69 9.38 -7.22
N ARG A 48 -5.61 9.85 -6.60
CA ARG A 48 -4.34 9.11 -6.55
C ARG A 48 -4.52 7.76 -5.88
N VAL A 49 -5.18 7.72 -4.71
CA VAL A 49 -5.46 6.47 -4.00
C VAL A 49 -6.28 5.51 -4.88
N ARG A 50 -7.32 6.00 -5.55
CA ARG A 50 -8.15 5.18 -6.46
C ARG A 50 -7.34 4.55 -7.58
N LEU A 51 -6.41 5.30 -8.19
CA LEU A 51 -5.54 4.77 -9.25
C LEU A 51 -4.53 3.75 -8.74
N LEU A 52 -3.89 4.03 -7.59
CA LEU A 52 -2.97 3.08 -6.95
C LEU A 52 -3.69 1.78 -6.57
N LEU A 53 -4.93 1.86 -6.07
CA LEU A 53 -5.76 0.70 -5.78
C LEU A 53 -6.07 -0.11 -7.04
N GLY A 54 -6.48 0.56 -8.13
CA GLY A 54 -6.79 -0.12 -9.39
C GLY A 54 -5.58 -0.81 -10.03
N LEU A 55 -4.38 -0.25 -9.87
CA LEU A 55 -3.14 -0.90 -10.29
C LEU A 55 -2.80 -2.09 -9.40
N ALA A 56 -2.84 -1.90 -8.08
CA ALA A 56 -2.46 -2.94 -7.13
C ALA A 56 -3.45 -4.12 -7.08
N SER A 57 -4.73 -3.91 -7.41
CA SER A 57 -5.73 -4.98 -7.46
C SER A 57 -5.57 -5.93 -8.65
N GLN A 58 -4.73 -5.58 -9.63
CA GLN A 58 -4.44 -6.41 -10.80
C GLN A 58 -3.11 -7.15 -10.67
N TRP A 59 -2.34 -6.87 -9.61
CA TRP A 59 -1.04 -7.47 -9.39
C TRP A 59 -1.16 -8.84 -8.75
N GLU A 60 -0.38 -9.79 -9.27
CA GLU A 60 -0.28 -11.16 -8.76
C GLU A 60 1.14 -11.44 -8.23
N GLU A 61 1.28 -12.38 -7.30
CA GLU A 61 2.56 -12.63 -6.60
C GLU A 61 3.69 -13.16 -7.50
N ASP A 62 3.36 -13.72 -8.67
CA ASP A 62 4.34 -14.16 -9.68
C ASP A 62 4.83 -13.04 -10.60
N GLU A 63 4.23 -11.84 -10.51
CA GLU A 63 4.63 -10.66 -11.26
C GLU A 63 5.74 -9.85 -10.55
N SER A 64 6.32 -8.90 -11.27
CA SER A 64 7.31 -7.98 -10.68
C SER A 64 6.66 -7.13 -9.58
N ALA A 65 7.24 -7.16 -8.38
CA ALA A 65 6.91 -6.25 -7.29
C ALA A 65 7.26 -4.78 -7.58
N HIS A 66 8.11 -4.52 -8.59
CA HIS A 66 8.57 -3.18 -8.96
C HIS A 66 7.83 -2.73 -10.22
N ILE A 67 7.04 -1.66 -10.11
CA ILE A 67 6.24 -1.10 -11.20
C ILE A 67 6.61 0.38 -11.38
N GLU A 68 6.96 0.78 -12.60
CA GLU A 68 7.20 2.18 -12.95
C GLU A 68 6.13 2.64 -13.94
N CYS A 69 5.43 3.73 -13.63
CA CYS A 69 4.35 4.29 -14.44
C CYS A 69 4.28 5.82 -14.30
N GLU A 70 3.25 6.44 -14.85
CA GLU A 70 3.01 7.89 -14.79
C GLU A 70 2.82 8.40 -13.36
N LEU A 71 2.47 7.52 -12.41
CA LEU A 71 2.38 7.84 -10.99
C LEU A 71 3.75 7.80 -10.27
N GLY A 72 4.83 7.53 -11.00
CA GLY A 72 6.16 7.31 -10.46
C GLY A 72 6.44 5.83 -10.26
N ARG A 73 7.11 5.49 -9.16
CA ARG A 73 7.46 4.12 -8.82
C ARG A 73 6.52 3.56 -7.77
N LEU A 74 6.12 2.31 -7.96
CA LEU A 74 5.31 1.54 -7.05
C LEU A 74 6.08 0.28 -6.67
N PHE A 75 6.01 -0.06 -5.40
CA PHE A 75 6.52 -1.32 -4.86
C PHE A 75 5.39 -2.06 -4.15
N LEU A 76 5.16 -3.31 -4.54
CA LEU A 76 4.11 -4.16 -4.00
C LEU A 76 4.72 -5.31 -3.22
N CYS A 77 4.19 -5.57 -2.04
CA CYS A 77 4.77 -6.53 -1.14
C CYS A 77 3.70 -7.27 -0.34
N PRO A 78 3.62 -8.61 -0.41
CA PRO A 78 2.68 -9.36 0.41
C PRO A 78 3.10 -9.28 1.89
N ILE A 79 2.11 -9.07 2.75
CA ILE A 79 2.21 -9.01 4.20
C ILE A 79 1.36 -10.15 4.76
N PRO A 80 1.96 -11.21 5.32
CA PRO A 80 1.20 -12.34 5.83
C PRO A 80 0.30 -11.91 6.98
N LEU A 81 -0.90 -12.47 7.02
CA LEU A 81 -1.75 -12.37 8.19
C LEU A 81 -1.26 -13.36 9.25
N LEU A 82 -1.11 -12.89 10.48
CA LEU A 82 -0.87 -13.77 11.61
C LEU A 82 -2.12 -14.66 11.75
N GLN A 83 -1.94 -15.97 11.61
CA GLN A 83 -3.06 -16.91 11.74
C GLN A 83 -3.64 -16.77 13.15
N LEU A 84 -4.87 -16.26 13.25
CA LEU A 84 -5.63 -16.36 14.49
C LEU A 84 -5.94 -17.84 14.70
N GLU A 85 -5.56 -18.40 15.85
CA GLU A 85 -5.98 -19.75 16.22
C GLU A 85 -7.51 -19.79 16.17
N THR A 86 -8.06 -20.54 15.20
CA THR A 86 -9.50 -20.67 15.07
C THR A 86 -9.96 -21.54 16.24
N PRO A 87 -10.81 -21.03 17.16
CA PRO A 87 -11.32 -21.88 18.23
C PRO A 87 -12.08 -23.06 17.61
N PRO A 88 -12.03 -24.26 18.23
CA PRO A 88 -12.71 -25.43 17.71
C PRO A 88 -14.19 -25.12 17.48
N SER A 89 -14.71 -25.48 16.31
CA SER A 89 -16.10 -25.21 15.94
C SER A 89 -17.05 -26.01 16.84
N ILE A 90 -17.71 -25.34 17.79
CA ILE A 90 -18.66 -25.99 18.75
C ILE A 90 -20.12 -25.69 18.42
N ALA A 91 -20.46 -25.16 17.24
CA ALA A 91 -21.85 -24.88 16.90
C ALA A 91 -22.16 -25.10 15.42
N ALA A 92 -23.33 -25.69 15.15
CA ALA A 92 -23.93 -25.87 13.83
C ALA A 92 -24.45 -24.53 13.25
N VAL A 93 -23.56 -23.54 13.14
CA VAL A 93 -23.81 -22.30 12.41
C VAL A 93 -23.48 -22.58 10.95
N PRO A 94 -24.35 -22.25 9.97
CA PRO A 94 -24.00 -22.37 8.57
C PRO A 94 -22.73 -21.56 8.32
N SER A 95 -21.65 -22.26 7.94
CA SER A 95 -20.38 -21.62 7.64
C SER A 95 -20.52 -20.83 6.36
N VAL A 96 -20.82 -19.54 6.49
CA VAL A 96 -20.44 -18.58 5.45
C VAL A 96 -18.92 -18.69 5.39
N ARG A 97 -18.38 -19.40 4.39
CA ARG A 97 -16.92 -19.49 4.21
C ARG A 97 -16.43 -18.05 4.07
N PRO A 98 -15.65 -17.51 5.03
CA PRO A 98 -14.91 -16.30 4.76
C PRO A 98 -14.04 -16.62 3.53
N HIS A 99 -13.93 -15.69 2.59
CA HIS A 99 -12.79 -15.76 1.69
C HIS A 99 -11.55 -15.61 2.59
N ASP A 100 -10.82 -16.71 2.81
CA ASP A 100 -9.63 -16.70 3.66
C ASP A 100 -8.57 -15.83 2.98
N ILE A 101 -8.52 -14.57 3.38
CA ILE A 101 -7.42 -13.68 3.05
C ILE A 101 -6.21 -14.21 3.81
N GLN A 102 -5.18 -14.65 3.09
CA GLN A 102 -3.95 -15.17 3.70
C GLN A 102 -2.89 -14.08 3.88
N ALA A 103 -2.98 -13.01 3.09
CA ALA A 103 -2.06 -11.89 3.13
C ALA A 103 -2.76 -10.58 2.74
N PHE A 104 -2.29 -9.48 3.31
CA PHE A 104 -2.49 -8.15 2.75
C PHE A 104 -1.42 -7.84 1.71
N VAL A 105 -1.64 -6.81 0.90
CA VAL A 105 -0.62 -6.23 0.02
C VAL A 105 -0.27 -4.84 0.54
N LEU A 106 1.01 -4.64 0.86
CA LEU A 106 1.59 -3.33 1.11
C LEU A 106 1.99 -2.72 -0.23
N VAL A 107 1.41 -1.56 -0.55
CA VAL A 107 1.73 -0.78 -1.74
C VAL A 107 2.46 0.48 -1.29
N LEU A 108 3.70 0.65 -1.73
CA LEU A 108 4.47 1.86 -1.52
C LEU A 108 4.58 2.61 -2.84
N ASN A 109 4.41 3.93 -2.81
CA ASN A 109 4.52 4.77 -4.00
C ASN A 109 5.42 6.00 -3.72
N GLY A 110 6.28 6.30 -4.69
CA GLY A 110 7.26 7.38 -4.67
C GLY A 110 7.43 7.97 -6.06
N THR A 111 8.25 9.01 -6.19
CA THR A 111 8.59 9.59 -7.50
C THR A 111 9.44 8.63 -8.35
N SER A 112 9.58 8.89 -9.64
CA SER A 112 10.50 8.19 -10.55
C SER A 112 11.97 8.21 -10.08
N LYS A 113 12.33 9.20 -9.24
CA LYS A 113 13.67 9.37 -8.67
C LYS A 113 13.89 8.56 -7.39
N THR A 114 12.84 7.97 -6.82
CA THR A 114 12.90 7.16 -5.58
C THR A 114 13.65 5.85 -5.87
N PRO A 115 14.79 5.56 -5.22
CA PRO A 115 15.53 4.33 -5.43
C PRO A 115 14.72 3.10 -4.99
N TRP A 116 14.81 2.00 -5.74
CA TRP A 116 14.19 0.72 -5.38
C TRP A 116 14.64 0.21 -4.01
N THR A 117 15.90 0.46 -3.64
CA THR A 117 16.46 0.12 -2.33
C THR A 117 15.70 0.77 -1.18
N ASP A 118 15.19 1.99 -1.36
CA ASP A 118 14.48 2.71 -0.33
C ASP A 118 13.07 2.14 -0.13
N PHE A 119 12.44 1.66 -1.21
CA PHE A 119 11.18 0.90 -1.13
C PHE A 119 11.37 -0.42 -0.38
N THR A 120 12.38 -1.21 -0.76
CA THR A 120 12.67 -2.50 -0.14
C THR A 120 12.98 -2.32 1.35
N ALA A 121 13.87 -1.39 1.71
CA ALA A 121 14.22 -1.13 3.10
C ALA A 121 13.01 -0.72 3.94
N LYS A 122 12.08 0.06 3.38
CA LYS A 122 10.83 0.44 4.07
C LYS A 122 9.87 -0.73 4.22
N ALA A 123 9.70 -1.55 3.20
CA ALA A 123 8.86 -2.74 3.27
C ALA A 123 9.39 -3.75 4.29
N ASP A 124 10.71 -3.97 4.32
CA ASP A 124 11.36 -4.85 5.30
C ASP A 124 11.18 -4.33 6.73
N SER A 125 11.37 -3.02 6.94
CA SER A 125 11.11 -2.38 8.24
C SER A 125 9.66 -2.53 8.68
N PHE A 126 8.69 -2.44 7.74
CA PHE A 126 7.28 -2.64 8.04
C PHE A 126 7.00 -4.09 8.43
N LYS A 127 7.50 -5.05 7.65
CA LYS A 127 7.35 -6.49 7.93
C LYS A 127 7.91 -6.89 9.29
N GLN A 128 9.07 -6.35 9.65
CA GLN A 128 9.69 -6.61 10.96
C GLN A 128 8.82 -6.14 12.13
N GLN A 129 8.04 -5.05 11.96
CA GLN A 129 7.13 -4.56 12.99
C GLN A 129 5.78 -5.28 12.95
N TRP A 130 5.33 -5.69 11.77
CA TRP A 130 4.06 -6.39 11.59
C TRP A 130 4.06 -7.81 12.18
N CYS A 131 5.22 -8.49 12.12
CA CYS A 131 5.37 -9.86 12.64
C CYS A 131 5.80 -9.91 14.12
N GLN A 132 5.74 -8.80 14.86
CA GLN A 132 5.91 -8.78 16.32
C GLN A 132 4.61 -9.12 17.03
#